data_AF-A0A1W6B0L0-F1
#
_entry.id   AF-A0A1W6B0L0-F1
#
_cell.length_a   1.000
_cell.length_b   1.000
_cell.length_c   1.000
_cell.angle_alpha   90.00
_cell.angle_beta   90.00
_cell.angle_gamma   90.00
#
_symmetry.space_group_name_H-M   'P 1'
#
loop_
_entity.id
_entity.type
_entity.pdbx_description
1 polymer ?
#
loop_
_entity_poly.entity_id
_entity_poly.type
_entity_poly.pdbx_seq_one_letter_code
_entity_poly.pdbx_strand_id
1 'polypeptide(L)'
;MKKLRLHAGVGSLALCGTLLLLPVVVNAVQAPAAPQVEAKAWVLMDYASGQVLAEANADQRLDPASLTKIMSSYVIGQALKSGKITRDDMVTVGQDAWATGNPVLKGSSLMFLKPGDRIPVSELNKGIVIQSGNDASIALADYVAGSQDAFVGLMNNYANALGLKNTHFKTVHGLDAEGQYSTARDMALLGQALIRDVPEEYALNKEKSFTFNNITQRNRNRLLWSSNLHVDGIKTGHTSGAGHNLVASATEGDMRLISVVMGAETDSIRFRESEKLLTWGFRFYETVTPVKADAPFTQQRVWFGDRNEVALGVAKDAALTIPKGQMKDLKASFTLSSPQLEAPLKKHQQVGTINFQLDGKTIAQRPLVVLEPVQEGSFFSRMFDFVMMKLNGWFGQWFS
;
A
#
# COMPACT_ATOMS: atom_id res chain seq x y z
N MET A 1 -80.28 45.55 48.12
CA MET A 1 -79.98 46.72 47.25
C MET A 1 -78.55 46.59 46.74
N LYS A 2 -78.33 47.05 45.48
CA LYS A 2 -77.09 47.12 44.70
C LYS A 2 -76.64 45.84 43.94
N LYS A 3 -76.90 45.91 42.64
CA LYS A 3 -76.38 45.09 41.53
C LYS A 3 -74.88 45.33 41.35
N LEU A 4 -74.13 44.32 40.88
CA LEU A 4 -73.15 44.51 39.80
C LEU A 4 -72.90 43.20 39.03
N ARG A 5 -73.03 43.30 37.70
CA ARG A 5 -72.70 42.27 36.68
C ARG A 5 -71.20 42.30 36.39
N LEU A 6 -70.56 41.17 36.07
CA LEU A 6 -69.44 41.05 35.12
C LEU A 6 -69.24 39.56 34.77
N HIS A 7 -69.71 39.11 33.60
CA HIS A 7 -68.97 38.87 32.34
C HIS A 7 -68.32 37.48 32.24
N ALA A 8 -68.76 36.76 31.22
CA ALA A 8 -68.24 35.49 30.75
C ALA A 8 -66.88 35.64 30.09
N GLY A 9 -66.02 34.63 30.27
CA GLY A 9 -64.76 34.45 29.53
C GLY A 9 -64.34 32.99 29.60
N VAL A 10 -64.73 32.22 28.58
CA VAL A 10 -64.22 30.85 28.36
C VAL A 10 -62.84 30.99 27.71
N GLY A 11 -61.78 30.74 28.49
CA GLY A 11 -60.42 30.64 27.98
C GLY A 11 -60.10 29.19 27.58
N SER A 12 -60.03 28.92 26.28
CA SER A 12 -59.41 27.68 25.76
C SER A 12 -57.89 27.78 25.91
N LEU A 13 -57.30 26.90 26.72
CA LEU A 13 -55.85 26.71 26.80
C LEU A 13 -55.39 25.91 25.57
N ALA A 14 -54.85 26.62 24.57
CA ALA A 14 -54.07 26.01 23.49
C ALA A 14 -52.66 25.69 24.01
N LEU A 15 -52.38 24.42 24.25
CA LEU A 15 -51.05 23.93 24.63
C LEU A 15 -50.16 23.94 23.37
N CYS A 16 -49.47 25.06 23.11
CA CYS A 16 -48.39 25.11 22.12
C CYS A 16 -47.22 24.27 22.61
N GLY A 17 -47.13 23.02 22.13
CA GLY A 17 -45.95 22.19 22.29
C GLY A 17 -44.81 22.73 21.44
N THR A 18 -43.91 23.51 22.04
CA THR A 18 -42.65 23.90 21.43
C THR A 18 -41.78 22.66 21.26
N LEU A 19 -41.72 22.12 20.04
CA LEU A 19 -40.70 21.13 19.67
C LEU A 19 -39.33 21.82 19.76
N LEU A 20 -38.60 21.55 20.85
CA LEU A 20 -37.19 21.87 20.98
C LEU A 20 -36.41 20.97 20.02
N LEU A 21 -36.16 21.46 18.81
CA LEU A 21 -35.17 20.89 17.90
C LEU A 21 -33.79 21.12 18.51
N LEU A 22 -33.33 20.18 19.34
CA LEU A 22 -31.94 20.12 19.73
C LEU A 22 -31.11 19.88 18.46
N PRO A 23 -30.13 20.74 18.13
CA PRO A 23 -29.23 20.47 17.04
C PRO A 23 -28.46 19.18 17.38
N VAL A 24 -28.69 18.14 16.59
CA VAL A 24 -27.83 16.95 16.61
C VAL A 24 -26.48 17.45 16.10
N VAL A 25 -25.56 17.68 17.03
CA VAL A 25 -24.18 17.97 16.69
C VAL A 25 -23.60 16.67 16.16
N VAL A 26 -23.63 16.52 14.84
CA VAL A 26 -22.91 15.44 14.16
C VAL A 26 -21.43 15.77 14.35
N ASN A 27 -20.82 15.24 15.41
CA ASN A 27 -19.38 15.21 15.56
C ASN A 27 -18.86 14.32 14.45
N ALA A 28 -18.57 14.91 13.28
CA ALA A 28 -17.78 14.24 12.27
C ALA A 28 -16.47 13.82 12.94
N VAL A 29 -16.16 12.52 12.93
CA VAL A 29 -14.88 12.01 13.42
C VAL A 29 -13.79 12.73 12.64
N GLN A 30 -13.18 13.75 13.26
CA GLN A 30 -12.06 14.44 12.66
C GLN A 30 -10.90 13.47 12.63
N ALA A 31 -10.33 13.27 11.44
CA ALA A 31 -9.11 12.52 11.30
C ALA A 31 -8.07 13.11 12.28
N PRO A 32 -7.35 12.27 13.03
CA PRO A 32 -6.36 12.75 13.98
C PRO A 32 -5.36 13.67 13.25
N ALA A 33 -4.98 14.77 13.89
CA ALA A 33 -4.00 15.68 13.31
C ALA A 33 -2.67 14.93 13.12
N ALA A 34 -2.13 15.01 11.91
CA ALA A 34 -0.82 14.45 11.59
C ALA A 34 0.28 15.15 12.42
N PRO A 35 1.31 14.41 12.87
CA PRO A 35 2.43 15.03 13.57
C PRO A 35 3.22 15.94 12.62
N GLN A 36 3.79 17.02 13.16
CA GLN A 36 4.82 17.77 12.43
C GLN A 36 6.06 16.89 12.24
N VAL A 37 6.66 16.90 11.06
CA VAL A 37 7.82 16.07 10.72
C VAL A 37 8.95 16.93 10.15
N GLU A 38 10.15 16.77 10.69
CA GLU A 38 11.36 17.53 10.31
C GLU A 38 12.07 16.89 9.10
N ALA A 39 11.49 17.01 7.91
CA ALA A 39 12.08 16.51 6.67
C ALA A 39 11.53 17.25 5.43
N LYS A 40 12.22 17.16 4.29
CA LYS A 40 11.77 17.78 3.02
C LYS A 40 10.46 17.18 2.52
N ALA A 41 10.35 15.85 2.56
CA ALA A 41 9.16 15.11 2.15
C ALA A 41 8.98 13.84 2.97
N TRP A 42 7.72 13.43 3.19
CA TRP A 42 7.40 12.21 3.92
C TRP A 42 6.00 11.70 3.62
N VAL A 43 5.79 10.41 3.87
CA VAL A 43 4.47 9.75 3.80
C VAL A 43 4.38 8.63 4.83
N LEU A 44 3.19 8.41 5.36
CA LEU A 44 2.82 7.21 6.12
C LEU A 44 1.67 6.51 5.40
N MET A 45 1.86 5.23 5.08
CA MET A 45 0.93 4.43 4.31
C MET A 45 0.65 3.10 5.02
N ASP A 46 -0.61 2.66 5.00
CA ASP A 46 -0.97 1.29 5.39
C ASP A 46 -0.66 0.32 4.25
N TYR A 47 -0.03 -0.81 4.58
CA TYR A 47 0.37 -1.80 3.61
C TYR A 47 -0.82 -2.52 2.95
N ALA A 48 -1.84 -2.90 3.73
CA ALA A 48 -2.90 -3.78 3.23
C ALA A 48 -3.95 -3.00 2.41
N SER A 49 -4.36 -1.82 2.90
CA SER A 49 -5.32 -0.96 2.23
C SER A 49 -4.69 -0.07 1.15
N GLY A 50 -3.38 0.19 1.24
CA GLY A 50 -2.66 1.15 0.41
C GLY A 50 -3.02 2.61 0.71
N GLN A 51 -3.78 2.85 1.78
CA GLN A 51 -4.22 4.20 2.14
C GLN A 51 -3.08 5.00 2.72
N VAL A 52 -2.91 6.23 2.23
CA VAL A 52 -2.05 7.23 2.86
C VAL A 52 -2.77 7.83 4.06
N LEU A 53 -2.14 7.74 5.22
CA LEU A 53 -2.68 8.22 6.49
C LEU A 53 -2.25 9.66 6.78
N ALA A 54 -1.05 10.02 6.36
CA ALA A 54 -0.51 11.37 6.47
C ALA A 54 0.65 11.55 5.47
N GLU A 55 0.81 12.76 4.95
CA GLU A 55 1.89 13.10 4.03
C GLU A 55 2.22 14.59 4.00
N ALA A 56 3.45 14.91 3.60
CA ALA A 56 3.80 16.24 3.12
C ALA A 56 4.82 16.14 1.98
N ASN A 57 4.59 16.90 0.91
CA ASN A 57 5.42 16.91 -0.29
C ASN A 57 5.69 15.50 -0.86
N ALA A 58 4.76 14.55 -0.69
CA ALA A 58 5.05 13.15 -0.97
C ALA A 58 5.29 12.83 -2.45
N ASP A 59 4.89 13.72 -3.37
CA ASP A 59 5.15 13.63 -4.81
C ASP A 59 6.32 14.53 -5.27
N GLN A 60 7.02 15.19 -4.35
CA GLN A 60 8.20 16.00 -4.66
C GLN A 60 9.37 15.09 -5.07
N ARG A 61 9.93 15.36 -6.25
CA ARG A 61 11.11 14.65 -6.76
C ARG A 61 12.35 15.05 -5.94
N LEU A 62 13.00 14.06 -5.35
CA LEU A 62 14.19 14.18 -4.54
C LEU A 62 15.19 13.08 -4.89
N ASP A 63 16.47 13.32 -4.60
CA ASP A 63 17.50 12.31 -4.76
C ASP A 63 17.24 11.12 -3.81
N PRO A 64 17.09 9.89 -4.34
CA PRO A 64 16.77 8.73 -3.52
C PRO A 64 17.98 8.23 -2.70
N ALA A 65 19.20 8.61 -3.10
CA ALA A 65 20.43 8.02 -2.58
C ALA A 65 20.34 6.47 -2.60
N SER A 66 20.86 5.80 -1.58
CA SER A 66 20.78 4.33 -1.44
C SER A 66 19.37 3.75 -1.25
N LEU A 67 18.29 4.56 -1.20
CA LEU A 67 16.93 4.01 -1.33
C LEU A 67 16.71 3.36 -2.70
N THR A 68 17.50 3.75 -3.71
CA THR A 68 17.57 3.10 -5.03
C THR A 68 17.75 1.58 -4.92
N LYS A 69 18.50 1.10 -3.92
CA LYS A 69 18.74 -0.32 -3.71
C LYS A 69 17.48 -1.11 -3.32
N ILE A 70 16.39 -0.45 -2.93
CA ILE A 70 15.09 -1.12 -2.77
C ILE A 70 14.63 -1.64 -4.13
N MET A 71 14.78 -0.85 -5.21
CA MET A 71 14.44 -1.30 -6.57
C MET A 71 15.43 -2.35 -7.06
N SER A 72 16.72 -2.20 -6.78
CA SER A 72 17.71 -3.22 -7.15
C SER A 72 17.41 -4.57 -6.48
N SER A 73 17.12 -4.55 -5.17
CA SER A 73 16.67 -5.73 -4.42
C SER A 73 15.35 -6.27 -4.97
N TYR A 74 14.40 -5.42 -5.35
CA TYR A 74 13.15 -5.86 -6.00
C TYR A 74 13.40 -6.62 -7.32
N VAL A 75 14.27 -6.10 -8.20
CA VAL A 75 14.66 -6.77 -9.46
C VAL A 75 15.34 -8.11 -9.19
N ILE A 76 16.28 -8.16 -8.24
CA ILE A 76 16.97 -9.39 -7.84
C ILE A 76 15.98 -10.41 -7.27
N GLY A 77 15.07 -9.97 -6.39
CA GLY A 77 14.02 -10.79 -5.81
C GLY A 77 13.08 -11.39 -6.88
N GLN A 78 12.74 -10.62 -7.92
CA GLN A 78 11.95 -11.12 -9.04
C GLN A 78 12.71 -12.15 -9.88
N ALA A 79 14.01 -11.94 -10.09
CA ALA A 79 14.87 -12.89 -10.79
C ALA A 79 15.01 -14.21 -10.00
N LEU A 80 15.14 -14.15 -8.67
CA LEU A 80 15.13 -15.33 -7.79
C LEU A 80 13.77 -16.03 -7.81
N LYS A 81 12.68 -15.27 -7.66
CA LYS A 81 11.30 -15.81 -7.64
C LYS A 81 10.93 -16.53 -8.94
N SER A 82 11.42 -16.04 -10.08
CA SER A 82 11.20 -16.66 -11.39
C SER A 82 12.16 -17.81 -11.71
N GLY A 83 13.14 -18.08 -10.85
CA GLY A 83 14.17 -19.10 -11.07
C GLY A 83 15.21 -18.73 -12.14
N LYS A 84 15.29 -17.46 -12.55
CA LYS A 84 16.31 -16.98 -13.51
C LYS A 84 17.72 -17.09 -12.94
N ILE A 85 17.84 -16.89 -11.63
CA ILE A 85 19.06 -17.07 -10.85
C ILE A 85 18.71 -17.83 -9.56
N THR A 86 19.70 -18.43 -8.94
CA THR A 86 19.54 -19.08 -7.61
C THR A 86 20.39 -18.38 -6.55
N ARG A 87 20.14 -18.67 -5.27
CA ARG A 87 20.90 -18.11 -4.14
C ARG A 87 22.34 -18.62 -4.07
N ASP A 88 22.59 -19.79 -4.64
CA ASP A 88 23.86 -20.51 -4.60
C ASP A 88 24.70 -20.29 -5.87
N ASP A 89 24.13 -19.59 -6.85
CA ASP A 89 24.85 -19.19 -8.06
C ASP A 89 26.09 -18.37 -7.67
N MET A 90 27.23 -18.74 -8.25
CA MET A 90 28.50 -18.09 -7.98
C MET A 90 28.75 -16.96 -8.97
N VAL A 91 28.69 -15.72 -8.48
CA VAL A 91 28.97 -14.51 -9.24
C VAL A 91 30.47 -14.24 -9.25
N THR A 92 31.04 -14.02 -10.45
CA THR A 92 32.44 -13.60 -10.58
C THR A 92 32.51 -12.08 -10.58
N VAL A 93 33.27 -11.52 -9.65
CA VAL A 93 33.40 -10.06 -9.49
C VAL A 93 34.23 -9.48 -10.63
N GLY A 94 33.65 -8.48 -11.32
CA GLY A 94 34.30 -7.72 -12.40
C GLY A 94 35.21 -6.60 -11.90
N GLN A 95 35.87 -5.92 -12.84
CA GLN A 95 36.74 -4.77 -12.55
C GLN A 95 35.95 -3.53 -12.11
N ASP A 96 34.72 -3.37 -12.58
CA ASP A 96 33.82 -2.26 -12.27
C ASP A 96 33.24 -2.31 -10.85
N ALA A 97 33.05 -3.52 -10.29
CA ALA A 97 32.69 -3.73 -8.90
C ALA A 97 33.87 -3.55 -7.92
N TRP A 98 35.09 -3.29 -8.40
CA TRP A 98 36.26 -3.15 -7.54
C TRP A 98 36.46 -1.71 -7.07
N ALA A 99 36.27 -1.49 -5.77
CA ALA A 99 36.35 -0.15 -5.18
C ALA A 99 37.69 0.59 -5.39
N THR A 100 38.82 -0.12 -5.43
CA THR A 100 40.13 0.52 -5.69
C THR A 100 40.31 0.89 -7.16
N GLY A 101 39.69 0.14 -8.07
CA GLY A 101 39.74 0.38 -9.52
C GLY A 101 38.64 1.32 -10.03
N ASN A 102 37.60 1.57 -9.24
CA ASN A 102 36.46 2.40 -9.62
C ASN A 102 36.34 3.64 -8.71
N PRO A 103 36.81 4.83 -9.15
CA PRO A 103 36.78 6.06 -8.36
C PRO A 103 35.39 6.49 -7.90
N VAL A 104 34.33 6.09 -8.60
CA VAL A 104 32.93 6.40 -8.26
C VAL A 104 32.53 5.75 -6.92
N LEU A 105 33.18 4.65 -6.55
CA LEU A 105 32.93 3.94 -5.30
C LEU A 105 33.66 4.53 -4.08
N LYS A 106 34.55 5.50 -4.28
CA LYS A 106 35.37 6.08 -3.20
C LYS A 106 34.50 6.72 -2.12
N GLY A 107 34.73 6.33 -0.87
CA GLY A 107 34.00 6.87 0.29
C GLY A 107 32.57 6.35 0.45
N SER A 108 32.16 5.38 -0.38
CA SER A 108 30.83 4.78 -0.32
C SER A 108 30.75 3.54 0.57
N SER A 109 29.56 2.96 0.72
CA SER A 109 29.37 1.70 1.43
C SER A 109 29.78 0.53 0.53
N LEU A 110 30.62 -0.37 1.02
CA LEU A 110 31.28 -1.41 0.22
C LEU A 110 31.41 -2.74 0.97
N MET A 111 31.27 -3.85 0.27
CA MET A 111 31.69 -5.18 0.75
C MET A 111 33.20 -5.42 0.60
N PHE A 112 33.91 -4.54 -0.11
CA PHE A 112 35.34 -4.62 -0.43
C PHE A 112 35.70 -5.80 -1.34
N LEU A 113 34.89 -5.98 -2.39
CA LEU A 113 35.06 -7.03 -3.40
C LEU A 113 36.34 -6.83 -4.24
N LYS A 114 36.94 -7.92 -4.72
CA LYS A 114 38.11 -7.88 -5.63
C LYS A 114 37.81 -8.61 -6.95
N PRO A 115 38.39 -8.16 -8.08
CA PRO A 115 38.19 -8.82 -9.37
C PRO A 115 38.62 -10.30 -9.32
N GLY A 116 37.78 -11.17 -9.87
CA GLY A 116 38.00 -12.61 -9.88
C GLY A 116 37.50 -13.35 -8.64
N ASP A 117 37.11 -12.65 -7.56
CA ASP A 117 36.40 -13.28 -6.44
C ASP A 117 35.13 -13.97 -6.97
N ARG A 118 34.82 -15.17 -6.45
CA ARG A 118 33.57 -15.88 -6.72
C ARG A 118 32.74 -15.89 -5.44
N ILE A 119 31.60 -15.22 -5.46
CA ILE A 119 30.75 -15.00 -4.28
C ILE A 119 29.34 -15.46 -4.60
N PRO A 120 28.67 -16.21 -3.71
CA PRO A 120 27.31 -16.64 -3.96
C PRO A 120 26.36 -15.43 -4.01
N VAL A 121 25.32 -15.50 -4.84
CA VAL A 121 24.26 -14.48 -4.93
C VAL A 121 23.72 -14.10 -3.56
N SER A 122 23.51 -15.08 -2.68
CA SER A 122 23.01 -14.86 -1.31
C SER A 122 23.88 -13.91 -0.47
N GLU A 123 25.20 -13.99 -0.57
CA GLU A 123 26.11 -13.11 0.18
C GLU A 123 26.17 -11.71 -0.42
N LEU A 124 26.25 -11.59 -1.74
CA LEU A 124 26.19 -10.29 -2.41
C LEU A 124 24.88 -9.57 -2.09
N ASN A 125 23.77 -10.31 -2.10
CA ASN A 125 22.46 -9.74 -1.84
C ASN A 125 22.32 -9.24 -0.40
N LYS A 126 22.84 -10.00 0.58
CA LYS A 126 22.97 -9.53 1.97
C LYS A 126 23.84 -8.26 2.07
N GLY A 127 24.91 -8.18 1.30
CA GLY A 127 25.73 -6.96 1.20
C GLY A 127 24.96 -5.74 0.70
N ILE A 128 24.10 -5.90 -0.30
CA ILE A 128 23.21 -4.83 -0.80
C ILE A 128 22.21 -4.42 0.28
N VAL A 129 21.49 -5.38 0.85
CA VAL A 129 20.35 -5.11 1.74
C VAL A 129 20.82 -4.58 3.11
N ILE A 130 21.78 -5.26 3.74
CA ILE A 130 22.20 -4.99 5.13
C ILE A 130 23.26 -3.88 5.18
N GLN A 131 24.30 -4.01 4.37
CA GLN A 131 25.45 -3.10 4.40
C GLN A 131 25.30 -1.92 3.43
N SER A 132 24.38 -2.00 2.47
CA SER A 132 24.24 -1.02 1.39
C SER A 132 25.43 -0.98 0.43
N GLY A 133 26.10 -2.12 0.23
CA GLY A 133 27.28 -2.25 -0.62
C GLY A 133 27.01 -1.86 -2.08
N ASN A 134 27.74 -0.85 -2.57
CA ASN A 134 27.64 -0.39 -3.96
C ASN A 134 28.33 -1.34 -4.94
N ASP A 135 29.49 -1.87 -4.55
CA ASP A 135 30.22 -2.92 -5.27
C ASP A 135 29.38 -4.18 -5.46
N ALA A 136 28.68 -4.62 -4.42
CA ALA A 136 27.74 -5.75 -4.50
C ALA A 136 26.57 -5.48 -5.45
N SER A 137 26.06 -4.24 -5.48
CA SER A 137 25.00 -3.84 -6.40
C SER A 137 25.44 -3.89 -7.86
N ILE A 138 26.69 -3.50 -8.15
CA ILE A 138 27.29 -3.59 -9.48
C ILE A 138 27.43 -5.06 -9.88
N ALA A 139 28.11 -5.87 -9.06
CA ALA A 139 28.36 -7.27 -9.36
C ALA A 139 27.06 -8.08 -9.61
N LEU A 140 26.01 -7.86 -8.80
CA LEU A 140 24.72 -8.53 -9.03
C LEU A 140 23.96 -7.96 -10.23
N ALA A 141 24.09 -6.67 -10.54
CA ALA A 141 23.48 -6.11 -11.73
C ALA A 141 24.05 -6.73 -13.01
N ASP A 142 25.37 -6.85 -13.08
CA ASP A 142 26.06 -7.47 -14.21
C ASP A 142 25.71 -8.95 -14.32
N TYR A 143 25.62 -9.68 -13.20
CA TYR A 143 25.20 -11.08 -13.21
C TYR A 143 23.76 -11.27 -13.70
N VAL A 144 22.82 -10.44 -13.23
CA VAL A 144 21.39 -10.59 -13.51
C VAL A 144 21.00 -10.12 -14.92
N ALA A 145 21.65 -9.07 -15.42
CA ALA A 145 21.25 -8.39 -16.65
C ALA A 145 22.35 -8.27 -17.70
N GLY A 146 23.57 -8.74 -17.41
CA GLY A 146 24.74 -8.65 -18.30
C GLY A 146 25.46 -7.30 -18.29
N SER A 147 24.82 -6.25 -17.79
CA SER A 147 25.41 -4.92 -17.59
C SER A 147 24.55 -4.08 -16.63
N GLN A 148 25.17 -3.07 -16.02
CA GLN A 148 24.47 -2.06 -15.23
C GLN A 148 23.37 -1.32 -16.01
N ASP A 149 23.61 -0.97 -17.29
CA ASP A 149 22.62 -0.27 -18.12
C ASP A 149 21.37 -1.13 -18.38
N ALA A 150 21.57 -2.41 -18.71
CA ALA A 150 20.47 -3.35 -18.88
C ALA A 150 19.68 -3.53 -17.57
N PHE A 151 20.38 -3.58 -16.43
CA PHE A 151 19.76 -3.66 -15.11
C PHE A 151 18.94 -2.41 -14.78
N VAL A 152 19.47 -1.21 -15.05
CA VAL A 152 18.74 0.06 -14.91
C VAL A 152 17.50 0.10 -15.82
N GLY A 153 17.57 -0.50 -17.01
CA GLY A 153 16.42 -0.73 -17.87
C GLY A 153 15.33 -1.55 -17.17
N LEU A 154 15.69 -2.67 -16.52
CA LEU A 154 14.75 -3.47 -15.72
C LEU A 154 14.16 -2.67 -14.54
N MET A 155 14.98 -1.91 -13.82
CA MET A 155 14.53 -1.07 -12.71
C MET A 155 13.45 -0.07 -13.16
N ASN A 156 13.66 0.61 -14.29
CA ASN A 156 12.69 1.56 -14.83
C ASN A 156 11.45 0.88 -15.42
N ASN A 157 11.58 -0.32 -15.99
CA ASN A 157 10.42 -1.11 -16.42
C ASN A 157 9.53 -1.49 -15.24
N TYR A 158 10.12 -1.89 -14.10
CA TYR A 158 9.34 -2.15 -12.89
C TYR A 158 8.78 -0.87 -12.27
N ALA A 159 9.51 0.25 -12.31
CA ALA A 159 8.94 1.54 -11.89
C ALA A 159 7.65 1.86 -12.66
N ASN A 160 7.64 1.65 -13.98
CA ASN A 160 6.45 1.80 -14.81
C ASN A 160 5.35 0.78 -14.46
N ALA A 161 5.70 -0.50 -14.34
CA ALA A 161 4.74 -1.57 -14.05
C ALA A 161 4.07 -1.42 -12.66
N LEU A 162 4.81 -0.87 -11.69
CA LEU A 162 4.31 -0.55 -10.35
C LEU A 162 3.58 0.80 -10.29
N GLY A 163 3.58 1.58 -11.38
CA GLY A 163 2.93 2.88 -11.45
C GLY A 163 3.63 3.98 -10.66
N LEU A 164 4.96 3.90 -10.49
CA LEU A 164 5.78 4.90 -9.82
C LEU A 164 5.95 6.14 -10.71
N LYS A 165 5.01 7.08 -10.60
CA LYS A 165 4.84 8.19 -11.57
C LYS A 165 5.99 9.21 -11.56
N ASN A 166 6.74 9.27 -10.48
CA ASN A 166 7.77 10.28 -10.24
C ASN A 166 9.09 9.63 -9.84
N THR A 167 9.42 8.50 -10.47
CA THR A 167 10.68 7.78 -10.22
C THR A 167 11.41 7.49 -11.53
N HIS A 168 12.70 7.77 -11.55
CA HIS A 168 13.60 7.37 -12.62
C HIS A 168 14.97 6.99 -12.04
N PHE A 169 15.47 5.82 -12.40
CA PHE A 169 16.77 5.32 -11.96
C PHE A 169 17.82 5.49 -13.06
N LYS A 170 19.02 5.90 -12.67
CA LYS A 170 20.19 6.00 -13.54
C LYS A 170 21.34 5.10 -13.11
N THR A 171 21.29 4.60 -11.88
CA THR A 171 22.33 3.76 -11.31
C THR A 171 21.72 2.60 -10.53
N VAL A 172 22.48 1.52 -10.36
CA VAL A 172 22.05 0.33 -9.62
C VAL A 172 22.17 0.47 -8.10
N HIS A 173 22.89 1.52 -7.66
CA HIS A 173 23.25 1.72 -6.26
C HIS A 173 22.71 3.03 -5.66
N GLY A 174 22.34 4.02 -6.47
CA GLY A 174 21.85 5.31 -6.00
C GLY A 174 22.92 6.29 -5.55
N LEU A 175 24.16 6.19 -6.06
CA LEU A 175 25.07 7.33 -6.05
C LEU A 175 24.49 8.45 -6.93
N ASP A 176 24.93 9.68 -6.67
CA ASP A 176 24.43 10.87 -7.36
C ASP A 176 24.62 10.74 -8.87
N ALA A 177 23.53 10.93 -9.60
CA ALA A 177 23.50 10.86 -11.05
C ALA A 177 22.44 11.81 -11.57
N GLU A 178 22.80 12.67 -12.51
CA GLU A 178 21.88 13.63 -13.10
C GLU A 178 20.67 12.91 -13.73
N GLY A 179 19.47 13.39 -13.41
CA GLY A 179 18.21 12.80 -13.86
C GLY A 179 17.72 11.60 -13.03
N GLN A 180 18.45 11.15 -12.00
CA GLN A 180 17.95 10.15 -11.05
C GLN A 180 17.11 10.81 -9.97
N TYR A 181 15.88 10.33 -9.76
CA TYR A 181 15.00 10.87 -8.72
C TYR A 181 13.94 9.84 -8.30
N SER A 182 13.36 10.05 -7.13
CA SER A 182 12.12 9.39 -6.69
C SER A 182 11.34 10.33 -5.77
N THR A 183 10.30 9.82 -5.12
CA THR A 183 9.45 10.58 -4.19
C THR A 183 9.15 9.75 -2.94
N ALA A 184 8.65 10.39 -1.87
CA ALA A 184 8.26 9.66 -0.68
C ALA A 184 7.12 8.67 -0.98
N ARG A 185 6.14 9.07 -1.81
CA ARG A 185 5.01 8.22 -2.22
C ARG A 185 5.49 7.02 -3.03
N ASP A 186 6.31 7.22 -4.05
CA ASP A 186 6.79 6.13 -4.90
C ASP A 186 7.69 5.17 -4.12
N MET A 187 8.49 5.67 -3.17
CA MET A 187 9.29 4.81 -2.28
C MET A 187 8.42 3.99 -1.31
N ALA A 188 7.27 4.52 -0.88
CA ALA A 188 6.32 3.77 -0.07
C ALA A 188 5.65 2.65 -0.89
N LEU A 189 5.25 2.96 -2.13
CA LEU A 189 4.69 1.99 -3.08
C LEU A 189 5.71 0.90 -3.45
N LEU A 190 6.97 1.28 -3.66
CA LEU A 190 8.05 0.34 -3.91
C LEU A 190 8.34 -0.54 -2.69
N GLY A 191 8.33 0.03 -1.48
CA GLY A 191 8.41 -0.74 -0.24
C GLY A 191 7.25 -1.73 -0.09
N GLN A 192 6.03 -1.31 -0.39
CA GLN A 192 4.84 -2.17 -0.38
C GLN A 192 4.98 -3.30 -1.41
N ALA A 193 5.47 -3.01 -2.61
CA ALA A 193 5.71 -4.01 -3.64
C ALA A 193 6.80 -5.01 -3.23
N LEU A 194 7.89 -4.56 -2.62
CA LEU A 194 8.94 -5.45 -2.11
C LEU A 194 8.38 -6.46 -1.09
N ILE A 195 7.57 -5.98 -0.15
CA ILE A 195 6.93 -6.82 0.87
C ILE A 195 5.93 -7.81 0.24
N ARG A 196 5.13 -7.35 -0.72
CA ARG A 196 4.05 -8.13 -1.33
C ARG A 196 4.54 -9.15 -2.36
N ASP A 197 5.41 -8.73 -3.26
CA ASP A 197 5.73 -9.47 -4.48
C ASP A 197 6.92 -10.40 -4.29
N VAL A 198 7.89 -10.04 -3.45
CA VAL A 198 9.13 -10.79 -3.21
C VAL A 198 9.42 -10.92 -1.70
N PRO A 199 8.53 -11.54 -0.92
CA PRO A 199 8.63 -11.59 0.54
C PRO A 199 9.90 -12.28 1.06
N GLU A 200 10.46 -13.24 0.31
CA GLU A 200 11.73 -13.88 0.67
C GLU A 200 12.92 -12.93 0.55
N GLU A 201 12.87 -12.01 -0.42
CA GLU A 201 13.86 -10.94 -0.59
C GLU A 201 13.68 -9.89 0.52
N TYR A 202 12.42 -9.51 0.79
CA TYR A 202 12.10 -8.59 1.88
C TYR A 202 12.63 -9.09 3.23
N ALA A 203 12.55 -10.40 3.49
CA ALA A 203 12.98 -11.01 4.75
C ALA A 203 14.44 -10.75 5.12
N LEU A 204 15.32 -10.40 4.17
CA LEU A 204 16.71 -10.02 4.43
C LEU A 204 16.82 -8.68 5.20
N ASN A 205 15.83 -7.80 5.06
CA ASN A 205 15.88 -6.44 5.64
C ASN A 205 15.83 -6.42 7.17
N LYS A 206 15.35 -7.49 7.81
CA LYS A 206 15.32 -7.63 9.28
C LYS A 206 16.58 -8.27 9.86
N GLU A 207 17.49 -8.78 9.04
CA GLU A 207 18.78 -9.30 9.51
C GLU A 207 19.60 -8.14 10.09
N LYS A 208 19.99 -8.26 11.37
CA LYS A 208 20.65 -7.18 12.13
C LYS A 208 22.13 -7.02 11.80
N SER A 209 22.76 -8.06 11.28
CA SER A 209 24.16 -8.04 10.89
C SER A 209 24.46 -9.15 9.90
N PHE A 210 25.53 -8.97 9.14
CA PHE A 210 26.05 -9.93 8.18
C PHE A 210 27.57 -9.99 8.30
N THR A 211 28.14 -11.19 8.25
CA THR A 211 29.59 -11.39 8.28
C THR A 211 30.05 -11.84 6.91
N PHE A 212 30.96 -11.09 6.31
CA PHE A 212 31.60 -11.42 5.04
C PHE A 212 33.10 -11.21 5.18
N ASN A 213 33.89 -12.17 4.68
CA ASN A 213 35.35 -12.12 4.74
C ASN A 213 35.90 -11.80 6.16
N ASN A 214 35.35 -12.47 7.18
CA ASN A 214 35.65 -12.28 8.60
C ASN A 214 35.36 -10.87 9.17
N ILE A 215 34.60 -10.04 8.46
CA ILE A 215 34.19 -8.70 8.91
C ILE A 215 32.67 -8.69 9.10
N THR A 216 32.24 -8.51 10.35
CA THR A 216 30.83 -8.34 10.68
C THR A 216 30.39 -6.89 10.49
N GLN A 217 29.37 -6.71 9.67
CA GLN A 217 28.76 -5.42 9.38
C GLN A 217 27.34 -5.40 9.93
N ARG A 218 27.00 -4.33 10.65
CA ARG A 218 25.63 -4.14 11.18
C ARG A 218 24.72 -3.56 10.09
N ASN A 219 23.45 -3.93 10.16
CA ASN A 219 22.42 -3.30 9.37
C ASN A 219 22.36 -1.81 9.69
N ARG A 220 22.32 -0.97 8.65
CA ARG A 220 22.29 0.49 8.79
C ARG A 220 20.96 1.02 9.32
N ASN A 221 19.88 0.22 9.25
CA ASN A 221 18.57 0.59 9.78
C ASN A 221 18.52 0.43 11.31
N ARG A 222 18.79 1.51 12.04
CA ARG A 222 18.81 1.53 13.51
C ARG A 222 17.43 1.23 14.13
N LEU A 223 16.33 1.40 13.41
CA LEU A 223 14.99 1.08 13.92
C LEU A 223 14.76 -0.42 14.14
N LEU A 224 15.57 -1.30 13.55
CA LEU A 224 15.54 -2.74 13.87
C LEU A 224 15.85 -3.05 15.35
N TRP A 225 16.40 -2.08 16.08
CA TRP A 225 16.67 -2.15 17.52
C TRP A 225 15.71 -1.29 18.36
N SER A 226 14.65 -0.72 17.76
CA SER A 226 13.62 -0.04 18.55
C SER A 226 12.96 -1.05 19.51
N SER A 227 12.79 -0.64 20.76
CA SER A 227 12.00 -1.37 21.76
C SER A 227 10.52 -1.02 21.72
N ASN A 228 10.15 0.03 20.98
CA ASN A 228 8.79 0.57 20.94
C ASN A 228 7.98 0.03 19.75
N LEU A 229 8.67 -0.40 18.68
CA LEU A 229 8.05 -0.82 17.42
C LEU A 229 8.66 -2.13 16.94
N HIS A 230 7.83 -3.00 16.35
CA HIS A 230 8.31 -4.19 15.63
C HIS A 230 8.66 -3.83 14.19
N VAL A 231 9.85 -3.24 14.01
CA VAL A 231 10.37 -2.84 12.70
C VAL A 231 11.12 -4.00 12.05
N ASP A 232 10.82 -4.27 10.78
CA ASP A 232 11.45 -5.35 10.01
C ASP A 232 12.01 -4.89 8.64
N GLY A 233 12.06 -3.57 8.42
CA GLY A 233 12.63 -2.98 7.21
C GLY A 233 12.57 -1.45 7.19
N ILE A 234 12.93 -0.78 6.11
CA ILE A 234 13.47 -1.36 4.88
C ILE A 234 14.90 -0.85 4.66
N LYS A 235 15.06 0.43 4.29
CA LYS A 235 16.34 0.92 3.78
C LYS A 235 16.62 2.36 4.15
N THR A 236 17.89 2.61 4.46
CA THR A 236 18.45 3.93 4.70
C THR A 236 19.17 4.45 3.46
N GLY A 237 19.17 5.77 3.25
CA GLY A 237 19.94 6.46 2.21
C GLY A 237 20.55 7.76 2.72
N HIS A 238 21.76 8.08 2.25
CA HIS A 238 22.40 9.36 2.52
C HIS A 238 23.43 9.68 1.45
N THR A 239 23.39 10.94 1.01
CA THR A 239 24.38 11.65 0.17
C THR A 239 24.28 13.12 0.54
N SER A 240 25.31 13.93 0.26
CA SER A 240 25.27 15.36 0.56
C SER A 240 24.13 16.10 -0.15
N GLY A 241 23.73 15.68 -1.37
CA GLY A 241 22.59 16.26 -2.10
C GLY A 241 21.23 15.85 -1.55
N ALA A 242 21.04 14.56 -1.27
CA ALA A 242 19.78 14.01 -0.79
C ALA A 242 19.43 14.33 0.68
N GLY A 243 20.41 14.57 1.55
CA GLY A 243 20.22 14.55 3.00
C GLY A 243 20.03 13.12 3.53
N HIS A 244 19.38 12.95 4.68
CA HIS A 244 19.17 11.65 5.30
C HIS A 244 17.77 11.08 5.01
N ASN A 245 17.73 9.92 4.36
CA ASN A 245 16.51 9.26 3.89
C ASN A 245 16.28 7.91 4.60
N LEU A 246 15.02 7.56 4.85
CA LEU A 246 14.61 6.27 5.41
C LEU A 246 13.26 5.84 4.86
N VAL A 247 13.20 4.61 4.34
CA VAL A 247 11.96 3.83 4.20
C VAL A 247 11.95 2.81 5.33
N ALA A 248 10.94 2.87 6.20
CA ALA A 248 10.77 1.93 7.30
C ALA A 248 9.41 1.24 7.22
N SER A 249 9.34 -0.02 7.68
CA SER A 249 8.07 -0.73 7.87
C SER A 249 8.07 -1.42 9.23
N ALA A 250 6.90 -1.38 9.87
CA ALA A 250 6.67 -1.98 11.16
C ALA A 250 5.30 -2.65 11.22
N THR A 251 5.10 -3.51 12.21
CA THR A 251 3.85 -4.24 12.45
C THR A 251 3.35 -4.09 13.88
N GLU A 252 2.03 -4.05 14.06
CA GLU A 252 1.34 -4.22 15.35
C GLU A 252 0.12 -5.13 15.12
N GLY A 253 0.18 -6.36 15.64
CA GLY A 253 -0.78 -7.40 15.24
C GLY A 253 -0.74 -7.65 13.72
N ASP A 254 -1.91 -7.65 13.09
CA ASP A 254 -2.04 -7.82 11.63
C ASP A 254 -1.84 -6.53 10.84
N MET A 255 -1.78 -5.38 11.52
CA MET A 255 -1.60 -4.08 10.87
C MET A 255 -0.13 -3.85 10.54
N ARG A 256 0.14 -3.43 9.29
CA ARG A 256 1.48 -3.08 8.82
C ARG A 256 1.49 -1.67 8.25
N LEU A 257 2.41 -0.86 8.74
CA LEU A 257 2.62 0.50 8.25
C LEU A 257 3.97 0.61 7.51
N ILE A 258 4.02 1.52 6.56
CA ILE A 258 5.21 1.91 5.80
C ILE A 258 5.35 3.42 5.93
N SER A 259 6.47 3.87 6.52
CA SER A 259 6.82 5.29 6.61
C SER A 259 8.00 5.58 5.68
N VAL A 260 7.94 6.70 4.96
CA VAL A 260 9.07 7.23 4.20
C VAL A 260 9.37 8.64 4.68
N VAL A 261 10.63 8.91 4.97
CA VAL A 261 11.17 10.23 5.33
C VAL A 261 12.35 10.52 4.40
N MET A 262 12.30 11.64 3.69
CA MET A 262 13.35 12.06 2.75
C MET A 262 13.85 13.47 3.06
N GLY A 263 15.17 13.64 2.99
CA GLY A 263 15.83 14.93 3.20
C GLY A 263 15.78 15.41 4.63
N ALA A 264 15.89 14.53 5.62
CA ALA A 264 16.14 14.93 7.00
C ALA A 264 17.56 15.54 7.12
N GLU A 265 17.72 16.56 7.96
CA GLU A 265 18.98 17.30 8.10
C GLU A 265 20.09 16.46 8.74
N THR A 266 19.74 15.55 9.65
CA THR A 266 20.72 14.69 10.34
C THR A 266 20.29 13.22 10.35
N ASP A 267 21.28 12.33 10.55
CA ASP A 267 21.05 10.89 10.69
C ASP A 267 20.07 10.58 11.83
N SER A 268 20.14 11.31 12.94
CA SER A 268 19.25 11.12 14.09
C SER A 268 17.80 11.49 13.76
N ILE A 269 17.60 12.60 13.05
CA ILE A 269 16.26 13.10 12.69
C ILE A 269 15.53 12.06 11.85
N ARG A 270 16.14 11.49 10.80
CA ARG A 270 15.41 10.53 9.92
C ARG A 270 14.76 9.38 10.71
N PHE A 271 15.43 8.89 11.76
CA PHE A 271 14.96 7.77 12.56
C PHE A 271 13.89 8.20 13.55
N ARG A 272 14.13 9.30 14.29
CA ARG A 272 13.15 9.85 15.24
C ARG A 272 11.84 10.21 14.55
N GLU A 273 11.91 10.83 13.38
CA GLU A 273 10.74 11.24 12.60
C GLU A 273 9.96 10.03 12.05
N SER A 274 10.66 8.99 11.59
CA SER A 274 10.02 7.75 11.12
C SER A 274 9.35 6.99 12.26
N GLU A 275 10.02 6.86 13.42
CA GLU A 275 9.44 6.24 14.62
C GLU A 275 8.20 7.01 15.11
N LYS A 276 8.23 8.35 15.07
CA LYS A 276 7.07 9.21 15.38
C LYS A 276 5.89 8.95 14.45
N LEU A 277 6.12 8.88 13.13
CA LEU A 277 5.06 8.59 12.15
C LEU A 277 4.44 7.21 12.38
N LEU A 278 5.26 6.16 12.51
CA LEU A 278 4.79 4.80 12.73
C LEU A 278 4.00 4.68 14.03
N THR A 279 4.54 5.22 15.14
CA THR A 279 3.87 5.23 16.45
C THR A 279 2.53 5.96 16.39
N TRP A 280 2.47 7.10 15.71
CA TRP A 280 1.22 7.84 15.52
C TRP A 280 0.20 7.02 14.71
N GLY A 281 0.62 6.37 13.63
CA GLY A 281 -0.26 5.53 12.82
C GLY A 281 -0.91 4.40 13.63
N PHE A 282 -0.11 3.61 14.35
CA PHE A 282 -0.64 2.51 15.18
C PHE A 282 -1.51 2.98 16.36
N ARG A 283 -1.23 4.18 16.89
CA ARG A 283 -2.03 4.77 17.97
C ARG A 283 -3.43 5.15 17.50
N PHE A 284 -3.54 5.71 16.30
CA PHE A 284 -4.74 6.39 15.86
C PHE A 284 -5.55 5.67 14.78
N TYR A 285 -4.98 4.66 14.14
CA TYR A 285 -5.63 3.90 13.09
C TYR A 285 -5.64 2.41 13.40
N GLU A 286 -6.58 1.71 12.77
CA GLU A 286 -6.62 0.26 12.67
C GLU A 286 -6.94 -0.14 11.24
N THR A 287 -6.44 -1.30 10.82
CA THR A 287 -6.72 -1.86 9.50
C THR A 287 -7.62 -3.07 9.62
N VAL A 288 -8.76 -3.02 8.92
CA VAL A 288 -9.82 -4.02 8.96
C VAL A 288 -10.07 -4.57 7.56
N THR A 289 -10.40 -5.85 7.46
CA THR A 289 -10.75 -6.50 6.18
C THR A 289 -12.20 -6.97 6.22
N PRO A 290 -13.17 -6.06 6.01
CA PRO A 290 -14.61 -6.39 6.08
C PRO A 290 -15.07 -7.41 5.03
N VAL A 291 -14.38 -7.50 3.89
CA VAL A 291 -14.71 -8.45 2.82
C VAL A 291 -13.43 -9.12 2.34
N LYS A 292 -13.35 -10.45 2.44
CA LYS A 292 -12.23 -11.25 1.92
C LYS A 292 -12.49 -11.68 0.48
N ALA A 293 -11.44 -11.92 -0.29
CA ALA A 293 -11.53 -12.28 -1.72
C ALA A 293 -12.24 -13.61 -1.98
N ASP A 294 -12.22 -14.51 -1.00
CA ASP A 294 -12.82 -15.85 -1.05
C ASP A 294 -14.21 -15.92 -0.41
N ALA A 295 -14.74 -14.80 0.11
CA ALA A 295 -16.02 -14.76 0.81
C ALA A 295 -17.09 -14.04 -0.02
N PRO A 296 -18.30 -14.63 -0.20
CA PRO A 296 -19.41 -13.92 -0.83
C PRO A 296 -19.86 -12.74 0.05
N PHE A 297 -19.92 -11.56 -0.55
CA PHE A 297 -20.47 -10.36 0.08
C PHE A 297 -22.00 -10.32 -0.04
N THR A 298 -22.52 -10.70 -1.21
CA THR A 298 -23.97 -10.80 -1.48
C THR A 298 -24.24 -11.82 -2.58
N GLN A 299 -25.48 -12.31 -2.67
CA GLN A 299 -25.98 -13.10 -3.79
C GLN A 299 -27.01 -12.29 -4.55
N GLN A 300 -26.96 -12.32 -5.88
CA GLN A 300 -27.89 -11.59 -6.74
C GLN A 300 -28.47 -12.53 -7.80
N ARG A 301 -29.73 -12.29 -8.18
CA ARG A 301 -30.38 -13.02 -9.27
C ARG A 301 -29.64 -12.76 -10.59
N VAL A 302 -29.45 -13.83 -11.37
CA VAL A 302 -28.97 -13.76 -12.75
C VAL A 302 -30.05 -14.31 -13.68
N TRP A 303 -30.25 -13.64 -14.79
CA TRP A 303 -31.15 -14.05 -15.85
C TRP A 303 -30.40 -14.75 -16.97
N PHE A 304 -31.09 -15.67 -17.64
CA PHE A 304 -30.61 -16.41 -18.79
C PHE A 304 -29.39 -17.31 -18.50
N GLY A 305 -29.11 -17.58 -17.23
CA GLY A 305 -27.95 -18.35 -16.78
C GLY A 305 -28.22 -19.84 -16.62
N ASP A 306 -27.15 -20.64 -16.55
CA ASP A 306 -27.18 -22.04 -16.11
C ASP A 306 -27.47 -22.17 -14.60
N ARG A 307 -27.49 -21.04 -13.89
CA ARG A 307 -27.89 -20.86 -12.49
C ARG A 307 -28.73 -19.58 -12.35
N ASN A 308 -29.61 -19.56 -11.35
CA ASN A 308 -30.52 -18.44 -11.10
C ASN A 308 -29.92 -17.32 -10.23
N GLU A 309 -28.79 -17.58 -9.58
CA GLU A 309 -28.13 -16.64 -8.69
C GLU A 309 -26.61 -16.71 -8.85
N VAL A 310 -25.94 -15.60 -8.55
CA VAL A 310 -24.48 -15.49 -8.57
C VAL A 310 -23.98 -14.88 -7.27
N ALA A 311 -22.91 -15.47 -6.73
CA ALA A 311 -22.18 -14.91 -5.61
C ALA A 311 -21.31 -13.73 -6.09
N LEU A 312 -21.48 -12.58 -5.44
CA LEU A 312 -20.71 -11.37 -5.69
C LEU A 312 -19.85 -11.04 -4.48
N GLY A 313 -18.66 -10.51 -4.72
CA GLY A 313 -17.69 -10.16 -3.69
C GLY A 313 -16.60 -9.25 -4.25
N VAL A 314 -15.36 -9.47 -3.80
CA VAL A 314 -14.19 -8.70 -4.23
C VAL A 314 -13.13 -9.64 -4.82
N ALA A 315 -12.38 -9.18 -5.82
CA ALA A 315 -11.32 -9.99 -6.43
C ALA A 315 -10.06 -10.11 -5.55
N LYS A 316 -9.90 -9.20 -4.59
CA LYS A 316 -8.80 -9.11 -3.62
C LYS A 316 -9.37 -8.61 -2.30
N ASP A 317 -8.76 -8.99 -1.18
CA ASP A 317 -9.17 -8.58 0.15
C ASP A 317 -9.42 -7.07 0.22
N ALA A 318 -10.59 -6.69 0.69
CA ALA A 318 -11.03 -5.31 0.80
C ALA A 318 -10.55 -4.71 2.11
N ALA A 319 -9.23 -4.62 2.30
CA ALA A 319 -8.67 -3.96 3.47
C ALA A 319 -8.95 -2.45 3.46
N LEU A 320 -9.31 -1.91 4.62
CA LEU A 320 -9.61 -0.51 4.90
C LEU A 320 -8.85 -0.06 6.14
N THR A 321 -8.32 1.16 6.12
CA THR A 321 -7.70 1.76 7.30
C THR A 321 -8.58 2.89 7.83
N ILE A 322 -9.03 2.75 9.07
CA ILE A 322 -10.00 3.65 9.70
C ILE A 322 -9.45 4.17 11.04
N PRO A 323 -9.97 5.28 11.57
CA PRO A 323 -9.61 5.71 12.91
C PRO A 323 -9.91 4.61 13.93
N LYS A 324 -9.00 4.41 14.88
CA LYS A 324 -9.06 3.32 15.86
C LYS A 324 -10.34 3.40 16.70
N GLY A 325 -11.02 2.27 16.85
CA GLY A 325 -12.27 2.14 17.60
C GLY A 325 -13.55 2.41 16.79
N GLN A 326 -13.44 2.69 15.49
CA GLN A 326 -14.57 3.03 14.61
C GLN A 326 -15.11 1.82 13.82
N MET A 327 -14.54 0.62 13.99
CA MET A 327 -14.98 -0.57 13.24
C MET A 327 -16.48 -0.88 13.41
N LYS A 328 -17.05 -0.67 14.60
CA LYS A 328 -18.48 -0.89 14.88
C LYS A 328 -19.41 0.06 14.12
N ASP A 329 -18.89 1.21 13.69
CA ASP A 329 -19.64 2.26 13.00
C ASP A 329 -19.47 2.17 11.46
N LEU A 330 -18.61 1.26 11.00
CA LEU A 330 -18.39 0.97 9.59
C LEU A 330 -19.61 0.25 8.98
N LYS A 331 -20.19 0.84 7.94
CA LYS A 331 -21.29 0.25 7.16
C LYS A 331 -20.81 -0.10 5.76
N ALA A 332 -21.24 -1.25 5.24
CA ALA A 332 -21.02 -1.63 3.85
C ALA A 332 -22.36 -1.67 3.11
N SER A 333 -22.39 -1.11 1.89
CA SER A 333 -23.51 -1.20 0.95
C SER A 333 -22.96 -1.45 -0.46
N PHE A 334 -23.81 -1.73 -1.44
CA PHE A 334 -23.36 -1.87 -2.82
C PHE A 334 -24.35 -1.27 -3.81
N THR A 335 -23.86 -0.96 -5.00
CA THR A 335 -24.65 -0.56 -6.16
C THR A 335 -24.27 -1.44 -7.35
N LEU A 336 -25.25 -1.89 -8.12
CA LEU A 336 -25.01 -2.60 -9.37
C LEU A 336 -24.88 -1.60 -10.52
N SER A 337 -24.01 -1.91 -11.49
CA SER A 337 -23.85 -1.14 -12.73
C SER A 337 -25.05 -1.30 -13.66
N SER A 338 -25.84 -2.35 -13.48
CA SER A 338 -27.08 -2.60 -14.22
C SER A 338 -28.13 -3.13 -13.24
N PRO A 339 -29.42 -2.77 -13.43
CA PRO A 339 -30.49 -3.18 -12.50
C PRO A 339 -30.72 -4.69 -12.46
N GLN A 340 -30.26 -5.40 -13.49
CA GLN A 340 -30.38 -6.84 -13.65
C GLN A 340 -29.05 -7.40 -14.17
N LEU A 341 -28.72 -8.61 -13.74
CA LEU A 341 -27.55 -9.34 -14.22
C LEU A 341 -28.00 -10.39 -15.22
N GLU A 342 -27.34 -10.45 -16.37
CA GLU A 342 -27.64 -11.38 -17.44
C GLU A 342 -26.40 -12.22 -17.75
N ALA A 343 -26.59 -13.52 -17.99
CA ALA A 343 -25.52 -14.41 -18.44
C ALA A 343 -25.17 -14.15 -19.92
N PRO A 344 -23.92 -14.44 -20.35
CA PRO A 344 -22.84 -15.05 -19.57
C PRO A 344 -22.08 -14.04 -18.68
N LEU A 345 -21.72 -14.48 -17.46
CA LEU A 345 -20.89 -13.72 -16.53
C LEU A 345 -19.55 -14.41 -16.32
N LYS A 346 -18.45 -13.66 -16.47
CA LYS A 346 -17.09 -14.18 -16.23
C LYS A 346 -16.69 -14.02 -14.77
N LYS A 347 -15.86 -14.94 -14.27
CA LYS A 347 -15.19 -14.76 -12.96
C LYS A 347 -14.42 -13.44 -12.95
N HIS A 348 -14.57 -12.69 -11.87
CA HIS A 348 -14.03 -11.35 -11.64
C HIS A 348 -14.55 -10.25 -12.58
N GLN A 349 -15.60 -10.52 -13.36
CA GLN A 349 -16.32 -9.47 -14.06
C GLN A 349 -16.89 -8.49 -13.03
N GLN A 350 -16.55 -7.21 -13.18
CA GLN A 350 -17.14 -6.15 -12.38
C GLN A 350 -18.59 -5.94 -12.79
N VAL A 351 -19.47 -5.97 -11.80
CA VAL A 351 -20.93 -5.79 -11.97
C VAL A 351 -21.49 -4.67 -11.09
N GLY A 352 -20.62 -4.01 -10.31
CA GLY A 352 -21.02 -2.94 -9.43
C GLY A 352 -19.87 -2.40 -8.58
N THR A 353 -20.25 -1.78 -7.46
CA THR A 353 -19.33 -1.16 -6.50
C THR A 353 -19.82 -1.41 -5.08
N ILE A 354 -18.94 -1.83 -4.19
CA ILE A 354 -19.14 -1.83 -2.73
C ILE A 354 -18.74 -0.46 -2.20
N ASN A 355 -19.60 0.16 -1.41
CA ASN A 355 -19.39 1.44 -0.73
C ASN A 355 -19.25 1.18 0.78
N PHE A 356 -18.11 1.57 1.34
CA PHE A 356 -17.86 1.55 2.77
C PHE A 356 -18.06 2.95 3.35
N GLN A 357 -18.89 3.06 4.38
CA GLN A 357 -19.31 4.32 4.98
C GLN A 357 -18.98 4.38 6.47
N LEU A 358 -18.56 5.55 6.91
CA LEU A 358 -18.40 5.91 8.31
C LEU A 358 -19.17 7.23 8.53
N ASP A 359 -19.99 7.32 9.58
CA ASP A 359 -20.84 8.49 9.85
C ASP A 359 -21.66 8.97 8.64
N GLY A 360 -22.14 8.02 7.82
CA GLY A 360 -22.91 8.30 6.60
C GLY A 360 -22.11 8.85 5.43
N LYS A 361 -20.78 8.99 5.55
CA LYS A 361 -19.88 9.40 4.47
C LYS A 361 -19.17 8.18 3.90
N THR A 362 -19.15 8.04 2.57
CA THR A 362 -18.35 7.01 1.90
C THR A 362 -16.86 7.31 2.09
N ILE A 363 -16.15 6.40 2.77
CA ILE A 363 -14.71 6.50 3.03
C ILE A 363 -13.89 5.67 2.04
N ALA A 364 -14.48 4.64 1.43
CA ALA A 364 -13.82 3.80 0.45
C ALA A 364 -14.82 3.13 -0.49
N GLN A 365 -14.35 2.82 -1.69
CA GLN A 365 -15.08 2.02 -2.68
C GLN A 365 -14.22 0.86 -3.18
N ARG A 366 -14.85 -0.27 -3.49
CA ARG A 366 -14.20 -1.43 -4.12
C ARG A 366 -15.08 -1.99 -5.24
N PRO A 367 -14.50 -2.49 -6.34
CA PRO A 367 -15.27 -3.18 -7.37
C PRO A 367 -16.04 -4.37 -6.78
N LEU A 368 -17.35 -4.43 -7.05
CA LEU A 368 -18.15 -5.63 -6.79
C LEU A 368 -18.03 -6.55 -8.01
N VAL A 369 -17.51 -7.75 -7.80
CA VAL A 369 -17.20 -8.68 -8.88
C VAL A 369 -17.88 -10.03 -8.69
N VAL A 370 -18.04 -10.74 -9.81
CA VAL A 370 -18.54 -12.12 -9.85
C VAL A 370 -17.47 -13.09 -9.31
N LEU A 371 -17.82 -13.94 -8.34
CA LEU A 371 -16.87 -14.89 -7.74
C LEU A 371 -16.76 -16.21 -8.52
N GLU A 372 -17.87 -16.64 -9.12
CA GLU A 372 -17.97 -17.85 -9.96
C GLU A 372 -18.59 -17.53 -11.31
N PRO A 373 -18.07 -18.06 -12.42
CA PRO A 373 -18.65 -17.80 -13.73
C PRO A 373 -20.06 -18.38 -13.85
N VAL A 374 -20.93 -17.70 -14.58
CA VAL A 374 -22.29 -18.15 -14.93
C VAL A 374 -22.36 -18.28 -16.45
N GLN A 375 -22.64 -19.47 -16.93
CA GLN A 375 -22.78 -19.73 -18.37
C GLN A 375 -24.20 -19.42 -18.82
N GLU A 376 -24.43 -19.34 -20.13
CA GLU A 376 -25.78 -19.27 -20.65
C GLU A 376 -26.57 -20.53 -20.28
N GLY A 377 -27.81 -20.34 -19.84
CA GLY A 377 -28.76 -21.39 -19.56
C GLY A 377 -29.23 -22.10 -20.82
N SER A 378 -29.89 -23.25 -20.63
CA SER A 378 -30.53 -23.98 -21.73
C SER A 378 -31.61 -23.12 -22.41
N PHE A 379 -31.95 -23.45 -23.65
CA PHE A 379 -32.98 -22.73 -24.42
C PHE A 379 -34.30 -22.55 -23.65
N PHE A 380 -34.78 -23.60 -22.98
CA PHE A 380 -36.02 -23.55 -22.20
C PHE A 380 -35.91 -22.66 -20.95
N SER A 381 -34.77 -22.70 -20.25
CA SER A 381 -34.52 -21.84 -19.10
C SER A 381 -34.50 -20.36 -19.51
N ARG A 382 -33.83 -20.03 -20.62
CA ARG A 382 -33.79 -18.64 -21.13
C ARG A 382 -35.16 -18.14 -21.57
N MET A 383 -35.98 -18.99 -22.20
CA MET A 383 -37.34 -18.63 -22.60
C MET A 383 -38.24 -18.38 -21.40
N PHE A 384 -38.13 -19.20 -20.34
CA PHE A 384 -38.86 -18.99 -19.09
C PHE A 384 -38.46 -17.69 -18.40
N ASP A 385 -37.16 -17.41 -18.33
CA ASP A 385 -36.61 -16.17 -17.78
C ASP A 385 -37.10 -14.94 -18.54
N PHE A 386 -37.17 -15.01 -19.87
CA PHE A 386 -37.69 -13.93 -20.70
C PHE A 386 -39.16 -13.60 -20.36
N VAL A 387 -40.00 -14.63 -20.19
CA VAL A 387 -41.40 -14.46 -19.80
C VAL A 387 -41.50 -13.85 -18.40
N MET A 388 -40.72 -14.34 -17.45
CA MET A 388 -40.69 -13.84 -16.07
C MET A 388 -40.20 -12.39 -15.97
N MET A 389 -39.18 -12.01 -16.73
CA MET A 389 -38.71 -10.62 -16.81
C MET A 389 -39.81 -9.68 -17.33
N LYS A 390 -40.54 -10.10 -18.38
CA LYS A 390 -41.62 -9.29 -18.95
C LYS A 390 -42.79 -9.15 -17.99
N LEU A 391 -43.19 -10.21 -17.28
CA LEU A 391 -44.24 -10.14 -16.27
C LEU A 391 -43.85 -9.22 -15.12
N ASN A 392 -42.64 -9.35 -14.57
CA ASN A 392 -42.16 -8.50 -13.48
C ASN A 392 -42.04 -7.03 -13.90
N GLY A 393 -41.61 -6.74 -15.13
CA GLY A 393 -41.58 -5.38 -15.67
C GLY A 393 -42.97 -4.77 -15.84
N TRP A 394 -43.97 -5.58 -16.21
CA TRP A 394 -45.34 -5.12 -16.43
C TRP A 394 -46.09 -4.86 -15.11
N PHE A 395 -45.90 -5.71 -14.11
CA PHE A 395 -46.46 -5.50 -12.78
C PHE A 395 -45.75 -4.38 -11.99
N GLY A 396 -44.44 -4.21 -12.15
CA GLY A 396 -43.69 -3.12 -11.50
C GLY A 396 -44.14 -1.72 -11.95
N GLN A 397 -44.59 -1.57 -13.20
CA GLN A 397 -45.17 -0.32 -13.71
C GLN A 397 -46.59 -0.03 -13.22
N TRP A 398 -47.33 -1.03 -12.75
CA TRP A 398 -48.71 -0.86 -12.27
C TRP A 398 -48.81 -0.55 -10.77
N PHE A 399 -47.74 -0.78 -10.00
CA PHE A 399 -47.72 -0.65 -8.54
C PHE A 399 -46.61 0.26 -8.00
N SER A 400 -45.99 1.09 -8.85
CA SER A 400 -45.05 2.15 -8.44
C SER A 400 -45.73 3.51 -8.34
#